data_AF-M6JI11-F1
#
_entry.id   AF-M6JI11-F1
#
_cell.length_a   1.000
_cell.length_b   1.000
_cell.length_c   1.000
_cell.angle_alpha   90.00
_cell.angle_beta   90.00
_cell.angle_gamma   90.00
#
_symmetry.space_group_name_H-M   'P 1'
#
loop_
_entity.id
_entity.type
_entity.pdbx_description
1 polymer ?
#
loop_
_entity_poly.entity_id
_entity_poly.type
_entity_poly.pdbx_seq_one_letter_code
_entity_poly.pdbx_strand_id
1 'polypeptide(L)'
;MNVYNPDTIEVLRENIEKESPNISLEEMEIQFRSRHSDMIQEVIDIFSGELNRFIELIKKTHSQYIDEVNLDKVLSESWERDTIANAEALVYDFRVWLEVHKTEILALQIFYNQPYRRRELTYSMVKDVLDILKSDKPNMAPSSIWKAYEQLESVNGNPKTELMALVSLIRKITGLDSSLTSYDKAVDKNFQNWVFKKQAGALKFNKEQMHWLQMIKDHIVTSYHVEKEDFELDPFNKEGGLGKFWQLFGEETEHILEELNEVLVA
;
A
#
# COMPACT_ATOMS: atom_id res chain seq x y z
N MET A 1 21.66 10.70 47.92
CA MET A 1 22.63 11.80 48.13
C MET A 1 23.87 11.51 47.31
N ASN A 2 24.35 12.45 46.51
CA ASN A 2 25.59 12.25 45.74
C ASN A 2 26.77 12.73 46.60
N VAL A 3 27.37 11.82 47.36
CA VAL A 3 28.45 12.10 48.32
C VAL A 3 29.74 12.60 47.63
N TYR A 4 29.80 12.47 46.29
CA TYR A 4 30.88 12.97 45.46
C TYR A 4 30.53 14.24 44.67
N ASN A 5 29.34 14.83 44.87
CA ASN A 5 29.01 16.12 44.26
C ASN A 5 29.89 17.22 44.89
N PRO A 6 30.57 18.06 44.08
CA PRO A 6 31.40 19.18 44.56
C PRO A 6 30.72 20.05 45.62
N ASP A 7 29.43 20.40 45.43
CA ASP A 7 28.71 21.29 46.35
C ASP A 7 28.55 20.69 47.75
N THR A 8 28.27 19.38 47.83
CA THR A 8 28.18 18.66 49.12
C THR A 8 29.53 18.52 49.81
N ILE A 9 30.62 18.42 49.04
CA ILE A 9 31.98 18.35 49.58
C ILE A 9 32.40 19.70 50.14
N GLU A 10 32.07 20.80 49.44
CA GLU A 10 32.34 22.16 49.88
C GLU A 10 31.58 22.49 51.18
N VAL A 11 30.28 22.17 51.25
CA VAL A 11 29.49 22.36 52.48
C VAL A 11 30.05 21.58 53.66
N LEU A 12 30.57 20.37 53.45
CA LEU A 12 31.20 19.58 54.52
C LEU A 12 32.48 20.24 55.04
N ARG A 13 33.30 20.80 54.14
CA ARG A 13 34.53 21.51 54.49
C ARG A 13 34.22 22.80 55.24
N GLU A 14 33.26 23.58 54.78
CA GLU A 14 32.82 24.81 55.45
C GLU A 14 32.30 24.55 56.87
N ASN A 15 31.57 23.45 57.08
CA ASN A 15 31.07 23.09 58.40
C ASN A 15 32.20 22.68 59.36
N ILE A 16 33.21 21.98 58.87
CA ILE A 16 34.39 21.60 59.68
C ILE A 16 35.22 22.85 60.06
N GLU A 17 35.38 23.80 59.13
CA GLU A 17 36.06 25.07 59.39
C GLU A 17 35.31 25.95 60.41
N LYS A 18 33.97 25.98 60.35
CA LYS A 18 33.14 26.74 61.31
C LYS A 18 33.13 26.13 62.71
N GLU A 19 33.17 24.80 62.83
CA GLU A 19 33.10 24.08 64.11
C GLU A 19 34.44 24.00 64.83
N SER A 20 35.57 24.19 64.14
CA SER A 20 36.91 24.13 64.74
C SER A 20 37.86 25.17 64.12
N PRO A 21 37.75 26.46 64.50
CA PRO A 21 38.44 27.56 63.83
C PRO A 21 39.95 27.70 64.13
N ASN A 22 40.59 26.74 64.82
CA ASN A 22 41.97 26.84 65.29
C ASN A 22 42.80 25.54 65.21
N ILE A 23 42.42 24.61 64.33
CA ILE A 23 43.14 23.36 64.08
C ILE A 23 44.07 23.48 62.87
N SER A 24 45.14 22.66 62.87
CA SER A 24 46.09 22.61 61.74
C SER A 24 45.41 22.10 60.47
N LEU A 25 45.94 22.48 59.31
CA LEU A 25 45.44 22.03 58.00
C LEU A 25 45.38 20.49 57.91
N GLU A 26 46.36 19.81 58.50
CA GLU A 26 46.41 18.33 58.55
C GLU A 26 45.29 17.73 59.40
N GLU A 27 44.91 18.38 60.50
CA GLU A 27 43.85 17.90 61.39
C GLU A 27 42.46 18.10 60.78
N MET A 28 42.27 19.19 60.03
CA MET A 28 41.05 19.42 59.25
C MET A 28 40.87 18.36 58.17
N GLU A 29 41.94 17.97 57.48
CA GLU A 29 41.86 16.96 56.43
C GLU A 29 41.52 15.57 57.00
N ILE A 30 42.05 15.23 58.19
CA ILE A 30 41.70 13.99 58.89
C ILE A 30 40.21 13.98 59.27
N GLN A 31 39.68 15.08 59.83
CA GLN A 31 38.25 15.17 60.17
C GLN A 31 37.35 15.10 58.93
N PHE A 32 37.76 15.77 57.85
CA PHE A 32 37.05 15.70 56.58
C PHE A 32 36.98 14.27 56.06
N ARG A 33 38.10 13.55 56.05
CA ARG A 33 38.13 12.14 55.61
C ARG A 33 37.26 11.24 56.48
N SER A 34 37.23 11.47 57.80
CA SER A 34 36.35 10.70 58.71
C SER A 34 34.88 10.95 58.40
N ARG A 35 34.44 12.22 58.39
CA ARG A 35 33.02 12.57 58.16
C ARG A 35 32.55 12.23 56.75
N HIS A 36 33.42 12.39 55.75
CA HIS A 36 33.14 11.98 54.38
C HIS A 36 32.99 10.46 54.28
N SER A 37 33.82 9.69 54.99
CA SER A 37 33.68 8.23 55.09
C SER A 37 32.37 7.82 55.77
N ASP A 38 31.92 8.53 56.80
CA ASP A 38 30.65 8.24 57.47
C ASP A 38 29.45 8.48 56.55
N MET A 39 29.46 9.56 55.78
CA MET A 39 28.43 9.83 54.76
C MET A 39 28.43 8.79 53.63
N ILE A 40 29.61 8.29 53.23
CA ILE A 40 29.72 7.20 52.27
C ILE A 40 29.07 5.94 52.86
N GLN A 41 29.36 5.63 54.12
CA GLN A 41 28.81 4.44 54.78
C GLN A 41 27.29 4.51 54.90
N GLU A 42 26.73 5.66 55.24
CA GLU A 42 25.27 5.86 55.31
C GLU A 42 24.59 5.64 53.94
N VAL A 43 25.23 6.05 52.85
CA VAL A 43 24.72 5.80 51.49
C VAL A 43 24.89 4.33 51.09
N ILE A 44 25.94 3.66 51.53
CA ILE A 44 26.15 2.22 51.30
C ILE A 44 25.08 1.39 52.02
N ASP A 45 24.69 1.77 53.23
CA ASP A 45 23.70 1.05 54.04
C ASP A 45 22.29 1.07 53.41
N ILE A 46 21.98 2.06 52.56
CA ILE A 46 20.74 2.11 51.76
C ILE A 46 20.69 0.96 50.74
N PHE A 47 21.84 0.54 50.21
CA PHE A 47 21.96 -0.62 49.32
C PHE A 47 22.10 -1.91 50.12
N SER A 48 21.10 -2.17 50.95
CA SER A 48 21.01 -3.38 51.76
C SER A 48 20.92 -4.64 50.88
N GLY A 49 21.37 -5.78 51.42
CA GLY A 49 21.35 -7.05 50.70
C GLY A 49 19.96 -7.47 50.20
N GLU A 50 18.88 -7.02 50.86
CA GLU A 50 17.51 -7.27 50.41
C GLU A 50 17.13 -6.46 49.17
N LEU A 51 17.50 -5.17 49.11
CA LEU A 51 17.25 -4.34 47.93
C LEU A 51 18.04 -4.86 46.73
N ASN A 52 19.29 -5.29 46.95
CA ASN A 52 20.11 -5.90 45.90
C ASN A 52 19.50 -7.20 45.38
N ARG A 53 19.02 -8.09 46.27
CA ARG A 53 18.30 -9.31 45.87
C ARG A 53 17.00 -9.00 45.13
N PHE A 54 16.27 -7.97 45.54
CA PHE A 54 15.04 -7.55 44.88
C PHE A 54 15.29 -7.04 43.46
N ILE A 55 16.31 -6.18 43.27
CA ILE A 55 16.76 -5.73 41.95
C ILE A 55 17.23 -6.91 41.10
N GLU A 56 17.95 -7.85 41.69
CA GLU A 56 18.42 -9.07 41.01
C GLU A 56 17.24 -9.96 40.58
N LEU A 57 16.20 -10.11 41.41
CA LEU A 57 14.98 -10.85 41.10
C LEU A 57 14.20 -10.20 39.95
N ILE A 58 14.05 -8.86 39.97
CA ILE A 58 13.40 -8.12 38.88
C ILE A 58 14.20 -8.28 37.58
N LYS A 59 15.53 -8.14 37.63
CA LYS A 59 16.40 -8.43 36.48
C LYS A 59 16.19 -9.84 35.97
N LYS A 60 16.20 -10.85 36.83
CA LYS A 60 16.02 -12.26 36.42
C LYS A 60 14.68 -12.53 35.76
N THR A 61 13.62 -11.87 36.23
CA THR A 61 12.25 -12.03 35.71
C THR A 61 12.08 -11.37 34.33
N HIS A 62 12.83 -10.29 34.06
CA HIS A 62 12.71 -9.50 32.82
C HIS A 62 13.90 -9.65 31.85
N SER A 63 14.92 -10.44 32.18
CA SER A 63 16.04 -10.71 31.28
C SER A 63 15.67 -11.84 30.31
N GLN A 64 15.44 -11.51 29.05
CA GLN A 64 15.49 -12.48 27.96
C GLN A 64 16.96 -12.75 27.62
N TYR A 65 17.37 -14.02 27.67
CA TYR A 65 18.65 -14.45 27.11
C TYR A 65 18.49 -14.49 25.59
N ILE A 66 19.26 -13.68 24.86
CA ILE A 66 19.46 -13.85 23.42
C ILE A 66 20.62 -14.84 23.27
N ASP A 67 20.39 -15.98 22.60
CA ASP A 67 21.43 -16.95 22.30
C ASP A 67 22.37 -16.38 21.22
N GLU A 68 23.61 -16.06 21.59
CA GLU A 68 24.65 -15.57 20.67
C GLU A 68 25.51 -16.72 20.09
N VAL A 69 25.33 -17.96 20.54
CA VAL A 69 26.20 -19.10 20.20
C VAL A 69 25.59 -19.97 19.10
N ASN A 70 24.26 -20.06 19.03
CA ASN A 70 23.56 -20.54 17.84
C ASN A 70 23.14 -19.36 16.97
N LEU A 71 24.10 -18.75 16.26
CA LEU A 71 23.73 -18.00 15.06
C LEU A 71 23.06 -18.99 14.10
N ASP A 72 21.77 -18.79 13.85
CA ASP A 72 21.07 -19.49 12.79
C ASP A 72 21.90 -19.35 11.51
N LYS A 73 22.41 -20.49 11.02
CA LYS A 73 23.01 -20.53 9.69
C LYS A 73 21.86 -20.50 8.70
N VAL A 74 21.93 -19.59 7.74
CA VAL A 74 21.05 -19.62 6.57
C VAL A 74 21.23 -20.98 5.88
N LEU A 75 20.28 -21.89 6.08
CA LEU A 75 20.34 -23.24 5.54
C LEU A 75 20.06 -23.28 4.03
N SER A 76 19.57 -22.17 3.45
CA SER A 76 19.45 -22.01 2.00
C SER A 76 19.10 -20.58 1.57
N GLU A 77 19.62 -20.15 0.42
CA GLU A 77 19.08 -19.08 -0.42
C GLU A 77 17.78 -19.57 -1.11
N SER A 78 16.83 -20.16 -0.37
CA SER A 78 15.56 -20.66 -0.93
C SER A 78 14.45 -19.63 -0.95
N TRP A 79 14.70 -18.39 -0.47
CA TRP A 79 13.68 -17.35 -0.43
C TRP A 79 13.12 -17.07 -1.83
N GLU A 80 13.97 -16.97 -2.86
CA GLU A 80 13.50 -16.73 -4.23
C GLU A 80 12.64 -17.87 -4.76
N ARG A 81 13.05 -19.13 -4.55
CA ARG A 81 12.28 -20.30 -5.02
C ARG A 81 10.94 -20.44 -4.31
N ASP A 82 10.91 -20.23 -3.00
CA ASP A 82 9.69 -20.27 -2.22
C ASP A 82 8.78 -19.07 -2.57
N THR A 83 9.34 -17.88 -2.84
CA THR A 83 8.54 -16.73 -3.28
C THR A 83 7.90 -16.93 -4.65
N ILE A 84 8.65 -17.47 -5.62
CA ILE A 84 8.13 -17.76 -6.96
C ILE A 84 7.05 -18.85 -6.87
N ALA A 85 7.29 -19.95 -6.14
CA ALA A 85 6.30 -21.01 -5.98
C ALA A 85 5.01 -20.51 -5.30
N ASN A 86 5.13 -19.63 -4.30
CA ASN A 86 3.98 -19.00 -3.65
C ASN A 86 3.22 -18.07 -4.61
N ALA A 87 3.93 -17.30 -5.44
CA ALA A 87 3.33 -16.44 -6.45
C ALA A 87 2.58 -17.26 -7.52
N GLU A 88 3.17 -18.36 -7.99
CA GLU A 88 2.55 -19.29 -8.94
C GLU A 88 1.27 -19.91 -8.35
N ALA A 89 1.34 -20.39 -7.11
CA ALA A 89 0.19 -20.96 -6.40
C ALA A 89 -0.93 -19.94 -6.23
N LEU A 90 -0.61 -18.71 -5.82
CA LEU A 90 -1.60 -17.65 -5.64
C LEU A 90 -2.29 -17.27 -6.96
N VAL A 91 -1.53 -17.14 -8.05
CA VAL A 91 -2.07 -16.88 -9.40
C VAL A 91 -2.93 -18.04 -9.89
N TYR A 92 -2.49 -19.28 -9.65
CA TYR A 92 -3.26 -20.47 -9.99
C TYR A 92 -4.59 -20.52 -9.25
N ASP A 93 -4.57 -20.33 -7.93
CA ASP A 93 -5.79 -20.36 -7.11
C ASP A 93 -6.77 -19.26 -7.51
N PHE A 94 -6.25 -18.06 -7.83
CA PHE A 94 -7.08 -16.98 -8.34
C PHE A 94 -7.75 -17.33 -9.68
N ARG A 95 -7.01 -17.98 -10.59
CA ARG A 95 -7.57 -18.49 -11.86
C ARG A 95 -8.67 -19.52 -11.61
N VAL A 96 -8.44 -20.49 -10.72
CA VAL A 96 -9.43 -21.51 -10.36
C VAL A 96 -10.68 -20.84 -9.78
N TRP A 97 -10.51 -19.83 -8.92
CA TRP A 97 -11.63 -19.10 -8.33
C TRP A 97 -12.49 -18.41 -9.40
N LEU A 98 -11.87 -17.73 -10.38
CA LEU A 98 -12.60 -17.10 -11.49
C LEU A 98 -13.36 -18.12 -12.34
N GLU A 99 -12.75 -19.28 -12.62
CA GLU A 99 -13.38 -20.35 -13.41
C GLU A 99 -14.60 -20.95 -12.72
N VAL A 100 -14.55 -21.13 -11.39
CA VAL A 100 -15.68 -21.64 -10.59
C VAL A 100 -16.85 -20.66 -10.60
N HIS A 101 -16.58 -19.35 -10.52
CA HIS A 101 -17.61 -18.32 -10.41
C HIS A 101 -18.07 -17.73 -11.77
N LYS A 102 -17.50 -18.19 -12.89
CA LYS A 102 -17.76 -17.59 -14.23
C LYS A 102 -19.22 -17.65 -14.69
N THR A 103 -20.03 -18.55 -14.14
CA THR A 103 -21.46 -18.70 -14.48
C THR A 103 -22.38 -18.01 -13.49
N GLU A 104 -21.91 -17.76 -12.27
CA GLU A 104 -22.71 -17.14 -11.20
C GLU A 104 -22.61 -15.62 -11.26
N ILE A 105 -21.42 -15.09 -11.52
CA ILE A 105 -21.17 -13.64 -11.53
C ILE A 105 -21.28 -13.11 -12.95
N LEU A 106 -22.25 -12.23 -13.19
CA LEU A 106 -22.57 -11.69 -14.52
C LEU A 106 -21.35 -11.07 -15.22
N ALA A 107 -20.54 -10.29 -14.51
CA ALA A 107 -19.35 -9.68 -15.09
C ALA A 107 -18.36 -10.75 -15.62
N LEU A 108 -18.13 -11.81 -14.85
CA LEU A 108 -17.26 -12.92 -15.27
C LEU A 108 -17.87 -13.65 -16.46
N GLN A 109 -19.18 -13.90 -16.45
CA GLN A 109 -19.85 -14.51 -17.60
C GLN A 109 -19.62 -13.71 -18.88
N ILE A 110 -19.68 -12.37 -18.80
CA ILE A 110 -19.41 -11.47 -19.92
C ILE A 110 -17.95 -11.58 -20.38
N PHE A 111 -16.98 -11.50 -19.46
CA PHE A 111 -15.56 -11.60 -19.80
C PHE A 111 -15.22 -12.92 -20.51
N TYR A 112 -15.70 -14.04 -19.98
CA TYR A 112 -15.40 -15.39 -20.48
C TYR A 112 -16.14 -15.74 -21.78
N ASN A 113 -17.44 -15.43 -21.88
CA ASN A 113 -18.30 -16.09 -22.87
C ASN A 113 -19.06 -15.13 -23.81
N GLN A 114 -19.05 -13.81 -23.55
CA GLN A 114 -19.90 -12.88 -24.30
C GLN A 114 -19.13 -11.62 -24.74
N PRO A 115 -18.20 -11.74 -25.72
CA PRO A 115 -17.37 -10.62 -26.16
C PRO A 115 -18.15 -9.36 -26.54
N TYR A 116 -19.26 -9.50 -27.26
CA TYR A 116 -20.11 -8.38 -27.68
C TYR A 116 -20.74 -7.62 -26.50
N ARG A 117 -21.02 -8.31 -25.39
CA ARG A 117 -21.64 -7.71 -24.19
C ARG A 117 -20.63 -7.03 -23.28
N ARG A 118 -19.33 -7.04 -23.59
CA ARG A 118 -18.31 -6.34 -22.78
C ARG A 118 -18.53 -4.83 -22.76
N ARG A 119 -19.12 -4.30 -23.83
CA ARG A 119 -19.55 -2.91 -23.89
C ARG A 119 -20.63 -2.57 -22.86
N GLU A 120 -21.31 -3.55 -22.25
CA GLU A 120 -22.33 -3.37 -21.21
C GLU A 120 -21.74 -3.49 -19.79
N LEU A 121 -20.42 -3.68 -19.65
CA LEU A 121 -19.79 -3.81 -18.33
C LEU A 121 -19.85 -2.49 -17.58
N THR A 122 -20.38 -2.52 -16.37
CA THR A 122 -20.48 -1.32 -15.52
C THR A 122 -19.60 -1.44 -14.28
N TYR A 123 -19.33 -0.30 -13.66
CA TYR A 123 -18.66 -0.23 -12.36
C TYR A 123 -19.28 -1.16 -11.31
N SER A 124 -20.63 -1.20 -11.23
CA SER A 124 -21.33 -2.04 -10.24
C SER A 124 -21.03 -3.52 -10.48
N MET A 125 -21.11 -3.97 -11.74
CA MET A 125 -20.84 -5.38 -12.08
C MET A 125 -19.43 -5.82 -11.69
N VAL A 126 -18.43 -4.96 -11.95
CA VAL A 126 -17.03 -5.25 -11.58
C VAL A 126 -16.83 -5.19 -10.07
N LYS A 127 -17.50 -4.25 -9.40
CA LYS A 127 -17.46 -4.13 -7.94
C LYS A 127 -18.05 -5.36 -7.25
N ASP A 128 -19.14 -5.92 -7.79
CA ASP A 128 -19.73 -7.15 -7.24
C ASP A 128 -18.73 -8.32 -7.27
N VAL A 129 -17.94 -8.46 -8.34
CA VAL A 129 -16.84 -9.46 -8.39
C VAL A 129 -15.84 -9.23 -7.27
N LEU A 130 -15.42 -7.98 -7.06
CA LEU A 130 -14.44 -7.62 -6.04
C LEU A 130 -14.95 -7.92 -4.63
N ASP A 131 -16.20 -7.58 -4.35
CA ASP A 131 -16.81 -7.75 -3.03
C ASP A 131 -16.97 -9.25 -2.71
N ILE A 132 -17.39 -10.07 -3.68
CA ILE A 132 -17.46 -11.53 -3.52
C ILE A 132 -16.07 -12.12 -3.31
N LEU A 133 -15.08 -11.70 -4.12
CA LEU A 133 -13.69 -12.18 -4.01
C LEU A 133 -13.11 -11.90 -2.62
N LYS A 134 -13.31 -10.70 -2.08
CA LYS A 134 -12.84 -10.33 -0.74
C LYS A 134 -13.55 -11.10 0.36
N SER A 135 -14.84 -11.37 0.19
CA SER A 135 -15.62 -12.13 1.16
C SER A 135 -15.19 -13.61 1.20
N ASP A 136 -14.94 -14.23 0.06
CA ASP A 136 -14.58 -15.65 -0.03
C ASP A 136 -13.09 -15.89 0.24
N LYS A 137 -12.21 -15.04 -0.32
CA LYS A 137 -10.75 -15.22 -0.30
C LYS A 137 -10.02 -13.88 -0.04
N PRO A 138 -9.95 -13.41 1.22
CA PRO A 138 -9.27 -12.15 1.56
C PRO A 138 -7.80 -12.06 1.10
N ASN A 139 -7.11 -13.20 1.06
CA ASN A 139 -5.71 -13.27 0.62
C ASN A 139 -5.52 -13.07 -0.90
N MET A 140 -6.60 -13.16 -1.69
CA MET A 140 -6.61 -12.96 -3.14
C MET A 140 -7.04 -11.55 -3.54
N ALA A 141 -6.80 -10.55 -2.70
CA ALA A 141 -7.01 -9.16 -3.07
C ALA A 141 -6.27 -8.85 -4.39
N PRO A 142 -6.89 -8.14 -5.36
CA PRO A 142 -6.28 -7.90 -6.67
C PRO A 142 -4.87 -7.30 -6.64
N SER A 143 -4.57 -6.47 -5.64
CA SER A 143 -3.22 -5.91 -5.45
C SER A 143 -2.18 -6.98 -5.09
N SER A 144 -2.56 -7.99 -4.31
CA SER A 144 -1.70 -9.14 -3.99
C SER A 144 -1.45 -10.01 -5.21
N ILE A 145 -2.51 -10.28 -6.00
CA ILE A 145 -2.39 -11.05 -7.24
C ILE A 145 -1.52 -10.30 -8.26
N TRP A 146 -1.69 -8.99 -8.39
CA TRP A 146 -0.86 -8.15 -9.26
C TRP A 146 0.63 -8.26 -8.91
N LYS A 147 0.97 -8.16 -7.62
CA LYS A 147 2.35 -8.33 -7.14
C LYS A 147 2.89 -9.73 -7.39
N ALA A 148 2.06 -10.76 -7.31
CA ALA A 148 2.46 -12.11 -7.68
C ALA A 148 2.81 -12.18 -9.17
N TYR A 149 1.99 -11.60 -10.06
CA TYR A 149 2.32 -11.50 -11.47
C TYR A 149 3.61 -10.70 -11.74
N GLU A 150 3.87 -9.61 -11.01
CA GLU A 150 5.13 -8.85 -11.10
C GLU A 150 6.38 -9.68 -10.81
N GLN A 151 6.26 -10.73 -9.98
CA GLN A 151 7.36 -11.64 -9.68
C GLN A 151 7.55 -12.71 -10.78
N LEU A 152 6.48 -13.05 -11.51
CA LEU A 152 6.48 -14.15 -12.49
C LEU A 152 6.74 -13.68 -13.91
N GLU A 153 6.28 -12.49 -14.29
CA GLU A 153 6.42 -11.94 -15.64
C GLU A 153 6.55 -10.41 -15.64
N SER A 154 6.95 -9.86 -16.79
CA SER A 154 6.97 -8.41 -16.96
C SER A 154 5.54 -7.87 -17.10
N VAL A 155 5.19 -6.90 -16.25
CA VAL A 155 3.90 -6.21 -16.29
C VAL A 155 4.05 -4.81 -16.89
N ASN A 156 2.98 -4.29 -17.49
CA ASN A 156 2.98 -2.96 -18.09
C ASN A 156 2.04 -2.00 -17.37
N GLY A 157 2.64 -1.08 -16.60
CA GLY A 157 1.90 -0.09 -15.81
C GLY A 157 1.54 -0.58 -14.43
N ASN A 158 0.87 0.28 -13.68
CA ASN A 158 0.40 -0.01 -12.33
C ASN A 158 -1.07 0.41 -12.25
N PRO A 159 -1.98 -0.46 -11.80
CA PRO A 159 -3.37 -0.10 -11.65
C PRO A 159 -3.53 0.96 -10.56
N LYS A 160 -4.26 2.03 -10.88
CA LYS A 160 -4.50 3.15 -9.94
C LYS A 160 -5.53 2.80 -8.87
N THR A 161 -6.40 1.84 -9.16
CA THR A 161 -7.45 1.36 -8.26
C THR A 161 -7.47 -0.16 -8.24
N GLU A 162 -8.05 -0.72 -7.18
CA GLU A 162 -8.19 -2.16 -7.03
C GLU A 162 -9.13 -2.78 -8.09
N LEU A 163 -10.17 -2.05 -8.51
CA LEU A 163 -11.06 -2.50 -9.59
C LEU A 163 -10.33 -2.55 -10.94
N MET A 164 -9.49 -1.56 -11.24
CA MET A 164 -8.65 -1.60 -12.44
C MET A 164 -7.70 -2.79 -12.43
N ALA A 165 -7.09 -3.08 -11.27
CA ALA A 165 -6.25 -4.27 -11.10
C ALA A 165 -7.06 -5.53 -11.41
N LEU A 166 -8.25 -5.67 -10.83
CA LEU A 166 -9.13 -6.82 -11.04
C LEU A 166 -9.49 -7.00 -12.52
N VAL A 167 -9.91 -5.95 -13.22
CA VAL A 167 -10.25 -6.04 -14.64
C VAL A 167 -9.04 -6.43 -15.48
N SER A 168 -7.88 -5.83 -15.22
CA SER A 168 -6.63 -6.16 -15.92
C SER A 168 -6.25 -7.64 -15.74
N LEU A 169 -6.39 -8.16 -14.52
CA LEU A 169 -6.12 -9.55 -14.19
C LEU A 169 -7.10 -10.51 -14.89
N ILE A 170 -8.40 -10.19 -14.87
CA ILE A 170 -9.43 -10.99 -15.57
C ILE A 170 -9.16 -11.00 -17.08
N ARG A 171 -8.84 -9.85 -17.68
CA ARG A 171 -8.50 -9.75 -19.11
C ARG A 171 -7.30 -10.59 -19.48
N LYS A 172 -6.24 -10.58 -18.66
CA LYS A 172 -5.06 -11.43 -18.86
C LYS A 172 -5.40 -12.92 -18.75
N ILE A 173 -6.19 -13.32 -17.76
CA ILE A 173 -6.55 -14.73 -17.53
C ILE A 173 -7.47 -15.26 -18.63
N THR A 174 -8.41 -14.45 -19.10
CA THR A 174 -9.32 -14.80 -20.21
C THR A 174 -8.66 -14.72 -21.58
N GLY A 175 -7.39 -14.30 -21.65
CA GLY A 175 -6.60 -14.25 -22.88
C GLY A 175 -6.88 -13.04 -23.78
N LEU A 176 -7.54 -12.00 -23.25
CA LEU A 176 -7.75 -10.73 -23.96
C LEU A 176 -6.46 -9.95 -24.10
N ASP A 177 -5.68 -9.93 -23.04
CA ASP A 177 -4.37 -9.29 -23.04
C ASP A 177 -3.28 -10.37 -22.96
N SER A 178 -2.35 -10.37 -23.91
CA SER A 178 -1.23 -11.32 -23.95
C SER A 178 -0.25 -11.10 -22.79
N SER A 179 -0.13 -9.88 -22.29
CA SER A 179 0.69 -9.48 -21.14
C SER A 179 -0.14 -8.69 -20.14
N LEU A 180 0.13 -8.84 -18.83
CA LEU A 180 -0.58 -8.08 -17.81
C LEU A 180 -0.31 -6.58 -17.98
N THR A 181 -1.33 -5.84 -18.41
CA THR A 181 -1.28 -4.40 -18.69
C THR A 181 -2.36 -3.72 -17.88
N SER A 182 -2.06 -2.58 -17.26
CA SER A 182 -3.07 -1.86 -16.49
C SER A 182 -4.21 -1.39 -17.40
N TYR A 183 -5.44 -1.51 -16.91
CA TYR A 183 -6.65 -1.26 -17.70
C TYR A 183 -6.66 0.14 -18.35
N ASP A 184 -6.22 1.17 -17.63
CA ASP A 184 -6.12 2.53 -18.16
C ASP A 184 -5.19 2.62 -19.38
N LYS A 185 -4.04 1.92 -19.34
CA LYS A 185 -3.12 1.84 -20.48
C LYS A 185 -3.70 1.06 -21.65
N ALA A 186 -4.44 -0.01 -21.39
CA ALA A 186 -5.11 -0.79 -22.43
C ALA A 186 -6.15 0.09 -23.16
N VAL A 187 -6.98 0.81 -22.41
CA VAL A 187 -7.97 1.76 -22.96
C VAL A 187 -7.27 2.89 -23.72
N ASP A 188 -6.20 3.47 -23.18
CA ASP A 188 -5.43 4.51 -23.88
C ASP A 188 -4.88 4.02 -25.23
N LYS A 189 -4.35 2.81 -25.28
CA LYS A 189 -3.86 2.19 -26.52
C LYS A 189 -5.00 1.95 -27.51
N ASN A 190 -6.14 1.42 -27.05
CA ASN A 190 -7.31 1.19 -27.88
C ASN A 190 -7.85 2.51 -28.45
N PHE A 191 -7.90 3.56 -27.62
CA PHE A 191 -8.31 4.89 -28.04
C PHE A 191 -7.36 5.48 -29.07
N GLN A 192 -6.05 5.42 -28.85
CA GLN A 192 -5.06 5.89 -29.82
C GLN A 192 -5.23 5.17 -31.17
N ASN A 193 -5.35 3.85 -31.16
CA ASN A 193 -5.57 3.06 -32.37
C ASN A 193 -6.86 3.46 -33.09
N TRP A 194 -7.95 3.66 -32.33
CA TRP A 194 -9.23 4.08 -32.87
C TRP A 194 -9.17 5.48 -33.51
N VAL A 195 -8.60 6.46 -32.80
CA VAL A 195 -8.39 7.82 -33.30
C VAL A 195 -7.53 7.81 -34.56
N PHE A 196 -6.42 7.06 -34.58
CA PHE A 196 -5.56 6.95 -35.76
C PHE A 196 -6.31 6.39 -36.97
N LYS A 197 -7.14 5.36 -36.77
CA LYS A 197 -7.98 4.80 -37.86
C LYS A 197 -9.00 5.81 -38.37
N LYS A 198 -9.70 6.53 -37.49
CA LYS A 198 -10.68 7.57 -37.89
C LYS A 198 -9.99 8.71 -38.64
N GLN A 199 -8.86 9.18 -38.13
CA GLN A 199 -8.07 10.27 -38.72
C GLN A 199 -7.33 9.85 -39.99
N ALA A 200 -7.09 8.56 -40.25
CA ALA A 200 -6.54 8.11 -41.53
C ALA A 200 -7.55 8.24 -42.68
N GLY A 201 -8.84 8.29 -42.37
CA GLY A 201 -9.92 8.50 -43.32
C GLY A 201 -10.17 9.97 -43.66
N ALA A 202 -11.31 10.22 -44.32
CA ALA A 202 -11.79 11.57 -44.63
C ALA A 202 -12.25 12.35 -43.39
N LEU A 203 -12.65 11.63 -42.33
CA LEU A 203 -13.10 12.21 -41.08
C LEU A 203 -11.90 12.80 -40.31
N LYS A 204 -11.96 14.10 -40.00
CA LYS A 204 -10.93 14.79 -39.21
C LYS A 204 -11.59 15.44 -38.01
N PHE A 205 -11.34 14.89 -36.83
CA PHE A 205 -11.79 15.53 -35.60
C PHE A 205 -11.02 16.82 -35.34
N ASN A 206 -11.76 17.88 -35.04
CA ASN A 206 -11.19 19.14 -34.59
C ASN A 206 -10.74 19.04 -33.11
N LYS A 207 -10.14 20.11 -32.58
CA LYS A 207 -9.62 20.12 -31.20
C LYS A 207 -10.71 19.89 -30.16
N GLU A 208 -11.90 20.46 -30.37
CA GLU A 208 -13.02 20.38 -29.44
C GLU A 208 -13.64 18.97 -29.45
N GLN A 209 -13.86 18.39 -30.62
CA GLN A 209 -14.28 16.99 -30.78
C GLN A 209 -13.27 16.04 -30.12
N MET A 210 -11.97 16.25 -30.33
CA MET A 210 -10.93 15.45 -29.67
C MET A 210 -10.95 15.57 -28.14
N HIS A 211 -11.23 16.76 -27.61
CA HIS A 211 -11.35 16.96 -26.17
C HIS A 211 -12.52 16.15 -25.60
N TRP A 212 -13.69 16.20 -26.24
CA TRP A 212 -14.85 15.39 -25.85
C TRP A 212 -14.58 13.89 -25.90
N LEU A 213 -13.91 13.42 -26.95
CA LEU A 213 -13.52 12.01 -27.08
C LEU A 213 -12.55 11.59 -25.96
N GLN A 214 -11.64 12.46 -25.54
CA GLN A 214 -10.75 12.21 -24.40
C GLN A 214 -11.50 12.14 -23.07
N MET A 215 -12.45 13.06 -22.83
CA MET A 215 -13.30 13.01 -21.62
C MET A 215 -14.11 11.72 -21.54
N ILE A 216 -14.69 11.27 -22.65
CA ILE A 216 -15.42 10.00 -22.73
C ILE A 216 -14.49 8.83 -22.42
N LYS A 217 -13.30 8.80 -23.03
CA LYS A 217 -12.29 7.78 -22.74
C LYS A 217 -11.91 7.76 -21.26
N ASP A 218 -11.64 8.93 -20.66
CA ASP A 218 -11.28 9.04 -19.24
C ASP A 218 -12.44 8.59 -18.33
N HIS A 219 -13.68 8.85 -18.71
CA HIS A 219 -14.86 8.33 -18.01
C HIS A 219 -14.92 6.80 -18.08
N ILE A 220 -14.85 6.20 -19.29
CA ILE A 220 -14.86 4.75 -19.51
C ILE A 220 -13.74 4.03 -18.75
N VAL A 221 -12.56 4.66 -18.60
CA VAL A 221 -11.46 4.12 -17.79
C VAL A 221 -11.88 3.87 -16.33
N THR A 222 -12.82 4.66 -15.80
CA THR A 222 -13.30 4.57 -14.42
C THR A 222 -14.63 3.83 -14.25
N SER A 223 -15.57 4.03 -15.17
CA SER A 223 -16.94 3.51 -15.12
C SER A 223 -17.14 2.23 -15.93
N TYR A 224 -16.18 1.88 -16.80
CA TYR A 224 -16.19 0.78 -17.77
C TYR A 224 -17.17 0.94 -18.94
N HIS A 225 -18.10 1.89 -18.84
CA HIS A 225 -19.13 2.17 -19.84
C HIS A 225 -19.56 3.63 -19.75
N VAL A 226 -20.08 4.20 -20.84
CA VAL A 226 -20.73 5.50 -20.85
C VAL A 226 -22.12 5.41 -21.48
N GLU A 227 -23.11 5.94 -20.78
CA GLU A 227 -24.50 6.09 -21.24
C GLU A 227 -24.82 7.57 -21.47
N LYS A 228 -26.01 7.87 -22.00
CA LYS A 228 -26.44 9.25 -22.25
C LYS A 228 -26.65 10.01 -20.96
N GLU A 229 -27.12 9.29 -19.94
CA GLU A 229 -27.40 9.78 -18.60
C GLU A 229 -26.12 10.27 -17.90
N ASP A 230 -24.97 9.70 -18.24
CA ASP A 230 -23.67 10.12 -17.69
C ASP A 230 -23.30 11.54 -18.12
N PHE A 231 -23.86 12.06 -19.23
CA PHE A 231 -23.60 13.43 -19.69
C PHE A 231 -24.20 14.50 -18.77
N GLU A 232 -25.07 14.12 -17.83
CA GLU A 232 -25.59 14.99 -16.76
C GLU A 232 -24.62 15.08 -15.55
N LEU A 233 -23.56 14.26 -15.54
CA LEU A 233 -22.56 14.21 -14.48
C LEU A 233 -21.31 15.05 -14.84
N ASP A 234 -20.53 15.37 -13.80
CA ASP A 234 -19.22 15.99 -13.97
C ASP A 234 -18.26 15.02 -14.69
N PRO A 235 -17.42 15.48 -15.64
CA PRO A 235 -17.26 16.86 -16.11
C PRO A 235 -18.14 17.23 -17.33
N PHE A 236 -18.95 16.32 -17.87
CA PHE A 236 -19.71 16.54 -19.11
C PHE A 236 -20.74 17.67 -19.00
N ASN A 237 -21.51 17.70 -17.91
CA ASN A 237 -22.52 18.73 -17.66
C ASN A 237 -21.95 20.17 -17.68
N LYS A 238 -20.72 20.36 -17.18
CA LYS A 238 -20.01 21.65 -17.16
C LYS A 238 -19.57 22.10 -18.53
N GLU A 239 -19.32 21.16 -19.44
CA GLU A 239 -18.96 21.43 -20.84
C GLU A 239 -20.21 21.51 -21.75
N GLY A 240 -21.42 21.40 -21.20
CA GLY A 240 -22.69 21.53 -21.93
C GLY A 240 -23.43 20.20 -22.20
N GLY A 241 -22.97 19.10 -21.60
CA GLY A 241 -23.65 17.82 -21.56
C GLY A 241 -23.92 17.20 -22.93
N LEU A 242 -24.97 16.38 -23.01
CA LEU A 242 -25.31 15.65 -24.24
C LEU A 242 -25.65 16.59 -25.39
N GLY A 243 -26.23 17.76 -25.09
CA GLY A 243 -26.56 18.77 -26.09
C GLY A 243 -25.33 19.31 -26.81
N LYS A 244 -24.24 19.60 -26.07
CA LYS A 244 -22.98 20.03 -26.69
C LYS A 244 -22.33 18.90 -27.49
N PHE A 245 -22.35 17.68 -26.97
CA PHE A 245 -21.85 16.51 -27.71
C PHE A 245 -22.59 16.32 -29.04
N TRP A 246 -23.92 16.47 -29.04
CA TRP A 246 -24.73 16.41 -30.26
C TRP A 246 -24.40 17.56 -31.24
N GLN A 247 -24.14 18.77 -30.76
CA GLN A 247 -23.69 19.87 -31.65
C GLN A 247 -22.35 19.57 -32.35
N LEU A 248 -21.47 18.80 -31.71
CA LEU A 248 -20.15 18.48 -32.24
C LEU A 248 -20.16 17.31 -33.22
N PHE A 249 -21.01 16.31 -33.02
CA PHE A 249 -20.99 15.07 -33.78
C PHE A 249 -22.27 14.81 -34.61
N GLY A 250 -23.36 15.54 -34.34
CA GLY A 250 -24.60 15.49 -35.11
C GLY A 250 -25.23 14.09 -35.13
N GLU A 251 -25.50 13.59 -36.34
CA GLU A 251 -26.11 12.26 -36.53
C GLU A 251 -25.16 11.11 -36.12
N GLU A 252 -23.86 11.35 -36.07
CA GLU A 252 -22.85 10.34 -35.68
C GLU A 252 -22.72 10.18 -34.16
N THR A 253 -23.39 11.02 -33.35
CA THR A 253 -23.29 11.01 -31.89
C THR A 253 -23.53 9.63 -31.28
N GLU A 254 -24.61 8.96 -31.67
CA GLU A 254 -24.95 7.63 -31.13
C GLU A 254 -23.93 6.59 -31.54
N HIS A 255 -23.60 6.57 -32.84
CA HIS A 255 -22.68 5.61 -33.41
C HIS A 255 -21.29 5.72 -32.77
N ILE A 256 -20.79 6.95 -32.56
CA ILE A 256 -19.50 7.18 -31.91
C ILE A 256 -19.54 6.68 -30.46
N LEU A 257 -20.62 6.93 -29.73
CA LEU A 257 -20.74 6.49 -28.35
C LEU A 257 -20.74 4.96 -28.23
N GLU A 258 -21.55 4.28 -29.05
CA GLU A 258 -21.59 2.82 -29.13
C GLU A 258 -20.23 2.23 -29.54
N GLU A 259 -19.59 2.81 -30.56
CA GLU A 259 -18.30 2.36 -31.07
C GLU A 259 -17.19 2.53 -30.02
N LEU A 260 -17.18 3.63 -29.26
CA LEU A 260 -16.21 3.82 -28.17
C LEU A 260 -16.42 2.80 -27.04
N ASN A 261 -17.66 2.56 -26.64
CA ASN A 261 -17.98 1.55 -25.62
C ASN A 261 -17.55 0.14 -26.04
N GLU A 262 -17.59 -0.16 -27.34
CA GLU A 262 -17.11 -1.44 -27.88
C GLU A 262 -15.58 -1.49 -27.98
N VAL A 263 -14.97 -0.52 -28.67
CA VAL A 263 -13.56 -0.58 -29.05
C VAL A 263 -12.62 -0.35 -27.87
N LEU A 264 -13.02 0.49 -26.90
CA LEU A 264 -12.14 0.81 -25.77
C LEU A 264 -12.04 -0.34 -24.77
N VAL A 265 -13.11 -1.13 -24.60
CA VAL A 265 -13.20 -2.24 -23.65
C VAL A 265 -12.86 -3.60 -24.28
N ALA A 266 -12.63 -3.62 -25.60
CA ALA A 266 -12.32 -4.83 -26.38
C ALA A 266 -11.12 -5.65 -25.84
#